data_AF-A0A962JKW9-F1
#
_entry.id   AF-A0A962JKW9-F1
#
_cell.length_a   1.000
_cell.length_b   1.000
_cell.length_c   1.000
_cell.angle_alpha   90.00
_cell.angle_beta   90.00
_cell.angle_gamma   90.00
#
_symmetry.space_group_name_H-M   'P 1'
#
loop_
_entity.id
_entity.type
_entity.pdbx_description
1 polymer ?
#
loop_
_entity_poly.entity_id
_entity_poly.type
_entity_poly.pdbx_seq_one_letter_code
_entity_poly.pdbx_strand_id
1 'polypeptide(L)'
;ETMPVFGTIAARFNDDGVTALYQQLKADLISKGWVAPKNSQLPVVNVRSSSQQQSIVPPAKVRYLAEIADAVRTYHHYVEQQAQLARQRQQLQATQLMLKDAPSPVGEGWGEGLTQIIEQKDAQLSHESKQLLARWSELKQRYSQDELVVKIRDKELRTKLTYTSLSGNKIPKVALPKFHDAGDILAWQLRENIAGEFPFTAGVFPFKREGEDPTR
;
A
#
# COMPACT_ATOMS: atom_id res chain seq x y z
N GLU A 1 -55.58 14.96 6.00
CA GLU A 1 -54.86 16.01 6.74
C GLU A 1 -53.37 15.86 6.47
N THR A 2 -52.65 16.94 6.17
CA THR A 2 -51.20 16.89 5.90
C THR A 2 -50.43 17.19 7.18
N MET A 3 -49.63 16.23 7.66
CA MET A 3 -48.88 16.37 8.91
C MET A 3 -47.77 17.43 8.78
N PRO A 4 -47.52 18.29 9.79
CA PRO A 4 -46.50 19.32 9.78
C PRO A 4 -45.10 18.77 10.08
N VAL A 5 -44.68 17.73 9.35
CA VAL A 5 -43.37 17.09 9.49
C VAL A 5 -42.43 17.59 8.40
N PHE A 6 -41.22 18.00 8.79
CA PHE A 6 -40.19 18.51 7.88
C PHE A 6 -38.84 17.82 8.14
N GLY A 7 -38.24 17.25 7.09
CA GLY A 7 -36.86 16.76 7.12
C GLY A 7 -35.88 17.90 6.80
N THR A 8 -35.00 18.23 7.74
CA THR A 8 -34.08 19.37 7.57
C THR A 8 -32.63 18.96 7.81
N ILE A 9 -31.69 19.67 7.18
CA ILE A 9 -30.26 19.50 7.40
C ILE A 9 -29.67 20.85 7.83
N ALA A 10 -29.69 21.15 9.13
CA ALA A 10 -29.23 22.43 9.66
C ALA A 10 -27.72 22.71 9.44
N ALA A 11 -26.92 21.64 9.29
CA ALA A 11 -25.49 21.76 8.99
C ALA A 11 -25.21 22.20 7.54
N ARG A 12 -26.23 22.22 6.67
CA ARG A 12 -26.10 22.62 5.26
C ARG A 12 -26.45 24.09 5.11
N PHE A 13 -25.54 24.84 4.50
CA PHE A 13 -25.82 26.22 4.12
C PHE A 13 -26.94 26.27 3.07
N ASN A 14 -27.89 27.18 3.28
CA ASN A 14 -29.05 27.40 2.40
C ASN A 14 -29.87 26.13 2.12
N ASP A 15 -30.09 25.32 3.16
CA ASP A 15 -30.94 24.14 3.07
C ASP A 15 -32.41 24.51 2.81
N ASP A 16 -32.98 23.89 1.78
CA ASP A 16 -34.35 24.11 1.36
C ASP A 16 -35.36 23.46 2.33
N GLY A 17 -34.97 22.40 3.03
CA GLY A 17 -35.75 21.82 4.12
C GLY A 17 -35.90 22.78 5.31
N VAL A 18 -34.80 23.40 5.75
CA VAL A 18 -34.83 24.46 6.78
C VAL A 18 -35.68 25.65 6.33
N THR A 19 -35.57 26.04 5.06
CA THR A 19 -36.37 27.13 4.48
C THR A 19 -37.88 26.80 4.49
N ALA A 20 -38.25 25.56 4.18
CA ALA A 20 -39.63 25.10 4.24
C ALA A 20 -40.19 25.07 5.67
N LEU A 21 -39.40 24.61 6.64
CA LEU A 21 -39.75 24.64 8.06
C LEU A 21 -39.97 26.10 8.54
N TYR A 22 -39.07 27.01 8.17
CA TYR A 22 -39.21 28.43 8.47
C TYR A 22 -40.51 29.02 7.89
N GLN A 23 -40.88 28.68 6.66
CA GLN A 23 -42.09 29.17 6.01
C GLN A 23 -43.36 28.72 6.74
N GLN A 24 -43.42 27.46 7.20
CA GLN A 24 -44.53 26.97 8.01
C GLN A 24 -44.58 27.66 9.37
N LEU A 25 -43.44 27.76 10.08
CA LEU A 25 -43.38 28.45 11.37
C LEU A 25 -43.82 29.91 11.27
N LYS A 26 -43.42 30.60 10.20
CA LYS A 26 -43.87 31.97 9.91
C LYS A 26 -45.39 32.03 9.77
N ALA A 27 -46.01 31.12 9.03
CA ALA A 27 -47.46 31.07 8.88
C ALA A 27 -48.17 30.80 10.22
N ASP A 28 -47.65 29.86 11.01
CA ASP A 28 -48.21 29.50 12.32
C ASP A 28 -48.06 30.62 13.37
N LEU A 29 -47.02 31.44 13.28
CA LEU A 29 -46.84 32.60 14.15
C LEU A 29 -47.78 33.75 13.75
N ILE A 30 -47.97 33.97 12.44
CA ILE A 30 -48.92 34.99 11.94
C ILE A 30 -50.35 34.65 12.40
N SER A 31 -50.75 33.37 12.32
CA SER A 31 -52.08 32.96 12.80
C SER A 31 -52.26 33.14 14.31
N LYS A 32 -51.16 33.20 15.07
CA LYS A 32 -51.13 33.50 16.51
C LYS A 32 -50.95 34.99 16.83
N GLY A 33 -51.03 35.88 15.84
CA GLY A 33 -51.02 37.33 16.04
C GLY A 33 -49.64 37.99 15.88
N TRP A 34 -48.63 37.28 15.37
CA TRP A 34 -47.36 37.90 15.04
C TRP A 34 -47.46 38.75 13.76
N VAL A 35 -46.98 40.00 13.81
CA VAL A 35 -46.92 40.90 12.64
C VAL A 35 -45.58 40.73 11.93
N ALA A 36 -45.59 40.02 10.80
CA ALA A 36 -44.40 39.78 10.01
C ALA A 36 -44.04 40.98 9.10
N PRO A 37 -42.76 41.15 8.73
CA PRO A 37 -42.35 42.11 7.70
C PRO A 37 -43.02 41.82 6.34
N LYS A 38 -43.38 42.89 5.61
CA LYS A 38 -44.15 42.80 4.36
C LYS A 38 -43.43 42.05 3.23
N ASN A 39 -42.10 42.09 3.19
CA ASN A 39 -41.30 41.51 2.11
C ASN A 39 -40.38 40.41 2.64
N SER A 40 -40.44 39.22 2.02
CA SER A 40 -39.45 38.16 2.22
C SER A 40 -38.44 38.19 1.08
N GLN A 41 -37.15 38.17 1.40
CA GLN A 41 -36.08 37.99 0.41
C GLN A 41 -35.74 36.50 0.19
N LEU A 42 -36.28 35.60 1.02
CA LEU A 42 -36.06 34.16 0.90
C LEU A 42 -36.96 33.55 -0.19
N PRO A 43 -36.44 32.58 -0.96
CA PRO A 43 -37.20 31.90 -1.99
C PRO A 43 -38.36 31.09 -1.39
N VAL A 44 -39.51 31.07 -2.05
CA VAL A 44 -40.62 30.19 -1.68
C VAL A 44 -40.27 28.77 -2.10
N VAL A 45 -40.33 27.82 -1.17
CA VAL A 45 -39.99 26.42 -1.42
C VAL A 45 -41.16 25.53 -1.03
N ASN A 46 -41.44 24.51 -1.85
CA ASN A 46 -42.57 23.59 -1.66
C ASN A 46 -42.11 22.17 -1.31
N VAL A 47 -40.98 22.05 -0.59
CA VAL A 47 -40.42 20.76 -0.17
C VAL A 47 -40.81 20.43 1.27
N ARG A 48 -40.90 19.14 1.59
CA ARG A 48 -41.08 18.64 2.98
C ARG A 48 -39.81 17.98 3.53
N SER A 49 -38.79 17.82 2.70
CA SER A 49 -37.46 17.37 3.09
C SER A 49 -36.41 18.04 2.22
N SER A 50 -35.22 18.26 2.78
CA SER A 50 -34.04 18.77 2.05
C SER A 50 -33.82 17.99 0.73
N SER A 51 -33.68 18.69 -0.40
CA SER A 51 -33.66 18.06 -1.73
C SER A 51 -32.29 17.55 -2.19
N GLN A 52 -31.19 18.03 -1.61
CA GLN A 52 -29.84 17.61 -2.02
C GLN A 52 -29.08 16.94 -0.89
N GLN A 53 -28.72 15.68 -1.12
CA GLN A 53 -27.71 14.94 -0.36
C GLN A 53 -26.39 14.96 -1.14
N GLN A 54 -25.74 16.13 -1.24
CA GLN A 54 -24.37 16.17 -1.78
C GLN A 54 -23.39 15.66 -0.72
N SER A 55 -23.16 14.34 -0.69
CA SER A 55 -22.11 13.77 0.15
C SER A 55 -20.78 13.75 -0.62
N ILE A 56 -19.71 14.27 0.00
CA ILE A 56 -18.34 14.19 -0.55
C ILE A 56 -17.91 12.73 -0.65
N VAL A 57 -18.24 11.93 0.37
CA VAL A 57 -17.98 10.48 0.40
C VAL A 57 -19.32 9.76 0.24
N PRO A 58 -19.52 8.96 -0.81
CA PRO A 58 -20.78 8.25 -0.98
C PRO A 58 -20.99 7.27 0.18
N PRO A 59 -22.25 7.01 0.62
CA PRO A 59 -22.55 6.10 1.72
C PRO A 59 -21.88 4.72 1.59
N ALA A 60 -21.77 4.20 0.37
CA ALA A 60 -21.10 2.94 0.06
C ALA A 60 -19.59 2.91 0.39
N LYS A 61 -18.95 4.08 0.52
CA LYS A 61 -17.52 4.24 0.82
C LYS A 61 -17.24 4.79 2.21
N VAL A 62 -18.22 4.88 3.09
CA VAL A 62 -18.02 5.39 4.47
C VAL A 62 -16.95 4.61 5.24
N ARG A 63 -16.73 3.33 4.91
CA ARG A 63 -15.74 2.46 5.57
C ARG A 63 -14.38 2.39 4.86
N TYR A 64 -14.07 3.28 3.92
CA TYR A 64 -12.83 3.24 3.14
C TYR A 64 -11.54 3.17 3.98
N LEU A 65 -11.48 3.85 5.13
CA LEU A 65 -10.31 3.76 6.02
C LEU A 65 -10.15 2.37 6.66
N ALA A 66 -11.25 1.68 6.94
CA ALA A 66 -11.21 0.30 7.40
C ALA A 66 -10.75 -0.63 6.28
N GLU A 67 -11.25 -0.43 5.05
CA GLU A 67 -10.80 -1.16 3.86
C GLU A 67 -9.28 -0.99 3.64
N ILE A 68 -8.75 0.23 3.80
CA ILE A 68 -7.31 0.50 3.69
C ILE A 68 -6.52 -0.21 4.79
N ALA A 69 -6.98 -0.14 6.04
CA ALA A 69 -6.32 -0.80 7.15
C ALA A 69 -6.29 -2.33 6.98
N ASP A 70 -7.39 -2.91 6.50
CA ASP A 70 -7.49 -4.34 6.24
C ASP A 70 -6.64 -4.76 5.04
N ALA A 71 -6.54 -3.93 4.00
CA ALA A 71 -5.64 -4.18 2.86
C ALA A 71 -4.17 -4.24 3.30
N VAL A 72 -3.72 -3.33 4.17
CA VAL A 72 -2.35 -3.33 4.70
C VAL A 72 -2.09 -4.57 5.56
N ARG A 73 -3.01 -4.93 6.47
CA ARG A 73 -2.86 -6.15 7.29
C ARG A 73 -2.84 -7.42 6.44
N THR A 74 -3.72 -7.49 5.44
CA THR A 74 -3.79 -8.60 4.48
C THR A 74 -2.47 -8.73 3.73
N TYR A 75 -1.88 -7.61 3.30
CA TYR A 75 -0.56 -7.61 2.66
C TYR A 75 0.51 -8.19 3.57
N HIS A 76 0.59 -7.77 4.84
CA HIS A 76 1.58 -8.33 5.77
C HIS A 76 1.39 -9.84 5.99
N HIS A 77 0.15 -10.30 6.10
CA HIS A 77 -0.11 -11.73 6.22
C HIS A 77 0.30 -12.51 4.96
N TYR A 78 0.07 -11.94 3.77
CA TYR A 78 0.57 -12.48 2.52
C TYR A 78 2.11 -12.58 2.51
N VAL A 79 2.82 -11.54 2.96
CA VAL A 79 4.29 -11.56 3.05
C VAL A 79 4.77 -12.70 3.94
N GLU A 80 4.18 -12.87 5.13
CA GLU A 80 4.53 -13.95 6.06
C GLU A 80 4.33 -15.33 5.43
N GLN A 81 3.20 -15.55 4.75
CA GLN A 81 2.91 -16.80 4.06
C GLN A 81 3.94 -17.08 2.95
N GLN A 82 4.22 -16.10 2.09
CA GLN A 82 5.17 -16.26 0.98
C GLN A 82 6.61 -16.48 1.48
N ALA A 83 7.04 -15.74 2.51
CA ALA A 83 8.35 -15.92 3.13
C ALA A 83 8.51 -17.33 3.73
N GLN A 84 7.47 -17.83 4.41
CA GLN A 84 7.49 -19.17 4.98
C GLN A 84 7.57 -20.27 3.90
N LEU A 85 6.84 -20.10 2.79
CA LEU A 85 6.94 -21.01 1.64
C LEU A 85 8.33 -21.01 1.01
N ALA A 86 8.94 -19.83 0.84
CA ALA A 86 10.29 -19.69 0.31
C ALA A 86 11.33 -20.38 1.20
N ARG A 87 11.24 -20.18 2.52
CA ARG A 87 12.09 -20.85 3.53
C ARG A 87 11.95 -22.36 3.47
N GLN A 88 10.71 -22.87 3.50
CA GLN A 88 10.46 -24.31 3.44
C GLN A 88 11.00 -24.92 2.14
N ARG A 89 10.76 -24.27 1.00
CA ARG A 89 11.30 -24.72 -0.30
C ARG A 89 12.82 -24.82 -0.28
N GLN A 90 13.50 -23.79 0.24
CA GLN A 90 14.96 -23.79 0.36
C GLN A 90 15.46 -24.91 1.28
N GLN A 91 14.83 -25.11 2.44
CA GLN A 91 15.20 -26.15 3.41
C GLN A 91 15.04 -27.56 2.82
N LEU A 92 13.96 -27.81 2.08
CA LEU A 92 13.72 -29.09 1.41
C LEU A 92 14.75 -29.34 0.32
N GLN A 93 15.09 -28.33 -0.48
CA GLN A 93 16.16 -28.41 -1.48
C GLN A 93 17.53 -28.67 -0.84
N ALA A 94 17.86 -27.97 0.25
CA ALA A 94 19.10 -28.18 0.98
C ALA A 94 19.17 -29.60 1.56
N THR A 95 18.07 -30.09 2.13
CA THR A 95 17.96 -31.48 2.62
C THR A 95 18.17 -32.47 1.49
N GLN A 96 17.57 -32.23 0.32
CA GLN A 96 17.73 -33.09 -0.85
C GLN A 96 19.20 -33.18 -1.28
N LEU A 97 19.94 -32.07 -1.27
CA LEU A 97 21.36 -32.05 -1.59
C LEU A 97 22.19 -32.81 -0.54
N MET A 98 21.96 -32.55 0.74
CA MET A 98 22.66 -33.23 1.83
C MET A 98 22.45 -34.75 1.81
N LEU A 99 21.26 -35.22 1.45
CA LEU A 99 20.97 -36.66 1.31
C LEU A 99 21.63 -37.27 0.08
N LYS A 100 21.77 -36.53 -1.03
CA LYS A 100 22.51 -36.98 -2.22
C LYS A 100 24.01 -37.11 -1.95
N ASP A 101 24.55 -36.23 -1.13
CA ASP A 101 25.98 -36.20 -0.76
C ASP A 101 26.30 -37.10 0.46
N ALA A 102 25.31 -37.81 1.00
CA ALA A 102 25.50 -38.63 2.19
C ALA A 102 26.45 -39.81 1.93
N PRO A 103 27.44 -40.06 2.82
CA PRO A 103 28.43 -41.12 2.63
C PRO A 103 27.88 -42.54 2.82
N SER A 104 26.64 -42.68 3.30
CA SER A 104 25.97 -43.97 3.47
C SER A 104 24.57 -43.89 2.88
N PRO A 105 24.03 -45.00 2.32
CA PRO A 105 22.71 -45.00 1.73
C PRO A 105 21.66 -44.65 2.80
N VAL A 106 21.07 -43.46 2.68
CA VAL A 106 19.81 -43.15 3.35
C VAL A 106 18.75 -43.84 2.50
N GLY A 107 17.95 -44.74 3.10
CA GLY A 107 17.11 -45.76 2.44
C GLY A 107 16.28 -45.30 1.22
N GLU A 108 15.64 -46.21 0.51
CA GLU A 108 15.02 -45.88 -0.78
C GLU A 108 13.72 -45.05 -0.65
N GLY A 109 13.37 -44.29 -1.70
CA GLY A 109 12.04 -43.67 -1.87
C GLY A 109 11.86 -42.22 -1.35
N TRP A 110 12.80 -41.63 -0.62
CA TRP A 110 12.67 -40.23 -0.16
C TRP A 110 12.82 -39.20 -1.29
N GLY A 111 13.53 -39.53 -2.37
CA GLY A 111 13.85 -38.59 -3.45
C GLY A 111 12.62 -38.08 -4.20
N GLU A 112 11.70 -38.97 -4.58
CA GLU A 112 10.46 -38.61 -5.27
C GLU A 112 9.52 -37.82 -4.37
N GLY A 113 9.31 -38.28 -3.13
CA GLY A 113 8.46 -37.58 -2.16
C GLY A 113 8.98 -36.17 -1.85
N LEU A 114 10.29 -35.99 -1.67
CA LEU A 114 10.88 -34.69 -1.42
C LEU A 114 10.76 -33.75 -2.63
N THR A 115 10.95 -34.28 -3.84
CA THR A 115 10.79 -33.52 -5.09
C THR A 115 9.34 -33.05 -5.24
N GLN A 116 8.37 -33.92 -4.99
CA GLN A 116 6.96 -33.57 -5.04
C GLN A 116 6.59 -32.46 -4.04
N ILE A 117 7.10 -32.51 -2.81
CA ILE A 117 6.86 -31.45 -1.81
C ILE A 117 7.52 -30.13 -2.25
N ILE A 118 8.73 -30.18 -2.82
CA ILE A 118 9.42 -28.98 -3.35
C ILE A 118 8.57 -28.34 -4.45
N GLU A 119 8.08 -29.13 -5.40
CA GLU A 119 7.21 -28.66 -6.50
C GLU A 119 5.90 -28.07 -5.99
N GLN A 120 5.28 -28.69 -4.98
CA GLN A 120 4.07 -28.14 -4.33
C GLN A 120 4.35 -26.78 -3.67
N LYS A 121 5.46 -26.64 -2.94
CA LYS A 121 5.85 -25.37 -2.32
C LYS A 121 6.18 -24.32 -3.36
N ASP A 122 6.83 -24.72 -4.45
CA ASP A 122 7.09 -23.83 -5.57
C ASP A 122 5.77 -23.36 -6.21
N ALA A 123 4.80 -24.24 -6.46
CA ALA A 123 3.50 -23.86 -7.02
C ALA A 123 2.71 -22.88 -6.14
N GLN A 124 2.91 -22.92 -4.81
CA GLN A 124 2.26 -22.01 -3.86
C GLN A 124 2.92 -20.63 -3.77
N LEU A 125 4.17 -20.49 -4.23
CA LEU A 125 4.81 -19.18 -4.35
C LEU A 125 4.22 -18.41 -5.52
N SER A 126 3.90 -17.14 -5.29
CA SER A 126 3.46 -16.24 -6.35
C SER A 126 4.55 -16.04 -7.40
N HIS A 127 4.13 -15.66 -8.60
CA HIS A 127 5.06 -15.35 -9.68
C HIS A 127 6.04 -14.23 -9.30
N GLU A 128 5.53 -13.17 -8.67
CA GLU A 128 6.33 -12.04 -8.18
C GLU A 128 7.36 -12.49 -7.14
N SER A 129 6.98 -13.30 -6.15
CA SER A 129 7.89 -13.83 -5.13
C SER A 129 9.02 -14.65 -5.76
N LYS A 130 8.71 -15.46 -6.79
CA LYS A 130 9.73 -16.22 -7.53
C LYS A 130 10.69 -15.29 -8.28
N GLN A 131 10.17 -14.25 -8.93
CA GLN A 131 11.01 -13.26 -9.62
C GLN A 131 11.92 -12.50 -8.65
N LEU A 132 11.40 -12.06 -7.50
CA LEU A 132 12.18 -11.40 -6.44
C LEU A 132 13.33 -12.27 -5.93
N LEU A 133 13.07 -13.56 -5.70
CA LEU A 133 14.10 -14.49 -5.28
C LEU A 133 15.13 -14.77 -6.39
N ALA A 134 14.68 -14.93 -7.63
CA ALA A 134 15.56 -15.22 -8.77
C ALA A 134 16.53 -14.07 -9.07
N ARG A 135 16.08 -12.81 -8.95
CA ARG A 135 16.90 -11.62 -9.24
C ARG A 135 17.80 -11.17 -8.09
N TRP A 136 17.70 -11.79 -6.91
CA TRP A 136 18.42 -11.35 -5.71
C TRP A 136 19.95 -11.39 -5.87
N SER A 137 20.49 -12.43 -6.52
CA SER A 137 21.93 -12.56 -6.77
C SER A 137 22.45 -11.44 -7.67
N GLU A 138 21.72 -11.17 -8.76
CA GLU A 138 22.03 -10.08 -9.69
C GLU A 138 21.94 -8.72 -8.99
N LEU A 139 20.92 -8.51 -8.15
CA LEU A 139 20.77 -7.28 -7.38
C LEU A 139 21.98 -7.04 -6.47
N LYS A 140 22.41 -8.06 -5.72
CA LYS A 140 23.60 -7.97 -4.88
C LYS A 140 24.86 -7.62 -5.67
N GLN A 141 25.04 -8.24 -6.83
CA GLN A 141 26.18 -7.97 -7.71
C GLN A 141 26.12 -6.55 -8.26
N ARG A 142 24.95 -6.08 -8.66
CA ARG A 142 24.76 -4.73 -9.20
C ARG A 142 25.09 -3.66 -8.16
N TYR A 143 24.63 -3.84 -6.92
CA TYR A 143 24.86 -2.90 -5.83
C TYR A 143 26.23 -3.04 -5.15
N SER A 144 27.04 -4.05 -5.51
CA SER A 144 28.43 -4.17 -5.05
C SER A 144 29.44 -3.47 -5.97
N GLN A 145 29.01 -2.95 -7.11
CA GLN A 145 29.85 -2.17 -8.03
C GLN A 145 30.13 -0.76 -7.50
N ASP A 146 31.14 -0.09 -8.06
CA ASP A 146 31.45 1.31 -7.71
C ASP A 146 30.46 2.30 -8.36
N GLU A 147 29.88 1.95 -9.51
CA GLU A 147 28.91 2.76 -10.25
C GLU A 147 27.75 1.92 -10.77
N LEU A 148 26.55 2.51 -10.79
CA LEU A 148 25.37 1.97 -11.46
C LEU A 148 25.15 2.73 -12.76
N VAL A 149 25.17 2.02 -13.88
CA VAL A 149 24.88 2.57 -15.21
C VAL A 149 23.46 2.19 -15.62
N VAL A 150 22.59 3.18 -15.77
CA VAL A 150 21.23 3.00 -16.29
C VAL A 150 21.13 3.67 -17.64
N LYS A 151 20.83 2.91 -18.69
CA LYS A 151 20.60 3.45 -20.03
C LYS A 151 19.14 3.83 -20.18
N ILE A 152 18.86 5.12 -20.28
CA ILE A 152 17.52 5.67 -20.53
C ILE A 152 17.53 6.24 -21.94
N ARG A 153 16.90 5.51 -22.88
CA ARG A 153 16.92 5.80 -24.33
C ARG A 153 18.38 5.86 -24.82
N ASP A 154 18.81 7.03 -25.30
CA ASP A 154 20.16 7.26 -25.84
C ASP A 154 21.14 7.82 -24.79
N LYS A 155 20.72 7.97 -23.53
CA LYS A 155 21.55 8.54 -22.45
C LYS A 155 21.92 7.48 -21.42
N GLU A 156 23.21 7.38 -21.10
CA GLU A 156 23.70 6.63 -19.94
C GLU A 156 23.71 7.55 -18.71
N LEU A 157 22.96 7.18 -17.68
CA LEU A 157 23.04 7.80 -16.37
C LEU A 157 23.96 6.94 -15.50
N ARG A 158 25.08 7.51 -15.06
CA ARG A 158 26.03 6.85 -14.15
C ARG A 158 25.86 7.41 -12.76
N THR A 159 25.58 6.54 -11.80
CA THR A 159 25.43 6.92 -10.39
C THR A 159 26.51 6.23 -9.58
N LYS A 160 27.37 6.99 -8.90
CA LYS A 160 28.33 6.41 -7.95
C LYS A 160 27.58 5.74 -6.79
N LEU A 161 27.95 4.51 -6.48
CA LEU A 161 27.32 3.70 -5.43
C LEU A 161 28.07 3.77 -4.11
N THR A 162 29.30 4.28 -4.09
CA THR A 162 30.11 4.42 -2.88
C THR A 162 30.58 5.86 -2.68
N TYR A 163 30.84 6.24 -1.44
CA TYR A 163 31.60 7.43 -1.08
C TYR A 163 32.78 7.03 -0.21
N THR A 164 33.90 7.74 -0.37
CA THR A 164 35.10 7.49 0.44
C THR A 164 35.13 8.47 1.60
N SER A 165 35.16 7.96 2.83
CA SER A 165 35.32 8.77 4.04
C SER A 165 36.72 9.39 4.13
N LEU A 166 36.90 10.38 5.01
CA LEU A 166 38.21 11.00 5.27
C LEU A 166 39.28 9.98 5.73
N SER A 167 38.86 8.90 6.39
CA SER A 167 39.74 7.79 6.81
C SER A 167 40.02 6.76 5.71
N GLY A 168 39.54 6.98 4.48
CA GLY A 168 39.76 6.09 3.33
C GLY A 168 38.76 4.93 3.19
N ASN A 169 37.80 4.77 4.11
CA ASN A 169 36.79 3.70 3.99
C ASN A 169 35.81 4.01 2.86
N LYS A 170 35.57 3.01 1.98
CA LYS A 170 34.47 3.02 1.00
C LYS A 170 33.16 2.66 1.69
N ILE A 171 32.20 3.56 1.68
CA ILE A 171 30.88 3.36 2.30
C ILE A 171 29.82 3.33 1.19
N PRO A 172 29.00 2.27 1.11
CA PRO A 172 27.96 2.18 0.10
C PRO A 172 26.81 3.15 0.39
N LYS A 173 26.24 3.73 -0.66
CA LYS A 173 25.01 4.54 -0.59
C LYS A 173 23.80 3.69 -0.22
N VAL A 174 23.77 2.42 -0.65
CA VAL A 174 22.72 1.44 -0.34
C VAL A 174 23.39 0.16 0.15
N ALA A 175 23.12 -0.23 1.39
CA ALA A 175 23.64 -1.46 1.99
C ALA A 175 22.57 -2.55 1.94
N LEU A 176 22.86 -3.66 1.28
CA LEU A 176 21.97 -4.82 1.23
C LEU A 176 22.18 -5.75 2.44
N PRO A 177 21.11 -6.40 2.94
CA PRO A 177 21.23 -7.36 4.02
C PRO A 177 22.08 -8.58 3.60
N LYS A 178 22.80 -9.15 4.57
CA LYS A 178 23.62 -10.37 4.40
C LYS A 178 22.84 -11.63 4.75
N PHE A 179 21.56 -11.69 4.37
CA PHE A 179 20.72 -12.86 4.63
C PHE A 179 21.09 -14.04 3.73
N HIS A 180 20.94 -15.24 4.28
CA HIS A 180 21.13 -16.52 3.57
C HIS A 180 19.81 -17.30 3.45
N ASP A 181 18.84 -17.06 4.32
CA ASP A 181 17.51 -17.63 4.24
C ASP A 181 16.67 -16.93 3.17
N ALA A 182 16.07 -17.73 2.28
CA ALA A 182 15.18 -17.26 1.23
C ALA A 182 13.91 -16.63 1.80
N GLY A 183 13.44 -17.09 2.96
CA GLY A 183 12.33 -16.49 3.67
C GLY A 183 12.63 -15.05 4.10
N ASP A 184 13.76 -14.83 4.78
CA ASP A 184 14.19 -13.50 5.22
C ASP A 184 14.45 -12.56 4.04
N ILE A 185 15.09 -13.05 2.97
CA ILE A 185 15.33 -12.29 1.74
C ILE A 185 14.00 -11.83 1.12
N LEU A 186 13.01 -12.73 0.99
CA LEU A 186 11.72 -12.40 0.40
C LEU A 186 10.91 -11.46 1.30
N ALA A 187 10.88 -11.71 2.61
CA ALA A 187 10.20 -10.85 3.56
C ALA A 187 10.76 -9.42 3.53
N TRP A 188 12.08 -9.28 3.45
CA TRP A 188 12.74 -7.98 3.33
C TRP A 188 12.38 -7.29 2.01
N GLN A 189 12.47 -7.99 0.87
CA GLN A 189 12.10 -7.43 -0.43
C GLN A 189 10.62 -7.02 -0.52
N LEU A 190 9.72 -7.67 0.22
CA LEU A 190 8.30 -7.31 0.22
C LEU A 190 7.95 -6.19 1.23
N ARG A 191 8.72 -6.00 2.30
CA ARG A 191 8.40 -5.00 3.35
C ARG A 191 9.22 -3.73 3.24
N GLU A 192 10.49 -3.85 2.90
CA GLU A 192 11.51 -2.83 3.12
C GLU A 192 12.54 -2.81 1.98
N ASN A 193 12.09 -3.12 0.77
CA ASN A 193 12.95 -3.18 -0.41
C ASN A 193 13.82 -1.92 -0.59
N ILE A 194 14.81 -2.02 -1.47
CA ILE A 194 15.65 -0.89 -1.87
C ILE A 194 14.79 0.32 -2.30
N ALA A 195 15.38 1.51 -2.14
CA ALA A 195 14.75 2.73 -2.62
C ALA A 195 14.46 2.65 -4.13
N GLY A 196 13.32 3.18 -4.56
CA GLY A 196 12.87 3.09 -5.94
C GLY A 196 12.19 1.77 -6.33
N GLU A 197 12.07 0.81 -5.41
CA GLU A 197 11.27 -0.40 -5.61
C GLU A 197 10.16 -0.52 -4.57
N PHE A 198 9.03 -1.11 -4.97
CA PHE A 198 7.89 -1.37 -4.08
C PHE A 198 8.33 -2.18 -2.84
N PRO A 199 7.81 -1.89 -1.63
CA PRO A 199 6.78 -0.89 -1.30
C PRO A 199 7.30 0.54 -1.07
N PHE A 200 8.50 0.85 -1.56
CA PHE A 200 9.12 2.18 -1.49
C PHE A 200 9.40 2.68 -0.08
N THR A 201 9.50 1.76 0.90
CA THR A 201 9.78 2.08 2.31
C THR A 201 11.08 2.86 2.47
N ALA A 202 12.12 2.51 1.70
CA ALA A 202 13.40 3.22 1.72
C ALA A 202 13.43 4.49 0.83
N GLY A 203 12.33 4.83 0.17
CA GLY A 203 12.19 5.98 -0.71
C GLY A 203 11.63 5.61 -2.09
N VAL A 204 10.98 6.59 -2.74
CA VAL A 204 10.37 6.41 -4.07
C VAL A 204 11.36 6.50 -5.24
N PHE A 205 12.59 6.96 -4.98
CA PHE A 205 13.65 7.09 -5.98
C PHE A 205 14.85 6.23 -5.62
N PRO A 206 15.55 5.61 -6.58
CA PRO A 206 16.72 4.76 -6.30
C PRO A 206 17.86 5.48 -5.58
N PHE A 207 18.06 6.77 -5.85
CA PHE A 207 19.07 7.61 -5.22
C PHE A 207 18.52 9.02 -4.97
N LYS A 208 19.10 9.69 -3.97
CA LYS A 208 18.87 11.13 -3.74
C LYS A 208 19.47 11.94 -4.89
N ARG A 209 18.87 13.10 -5.20
CA ARG A 209 19.43 14.05 -6.17
C ARG A 209 20.71 14.66 -5.61
N GLU A 210 21.77 14.74 -6.42
CA GLU A 210 23.09 15.22 -5.96
C GLU A 210 23.24 16.76 -5.96
N GLY A 211 22.26 17.53 -6.45
CA GLY A 211 22.39 18.98 -6.61
C GLY A 211 21.15 19.81 -6.27
N GLU A 212 20.18 19.22 -5.57
CA GLU A 212 18.92 19.89 -5.25
C GLU A 212 18.60 19.65 -3.77
N ASP A 213 19.41 20.27 -2.90
CA ASP A 213 18.89 20.56 -1.56
C ASP A 213 17.79 21.60 -1.75
N PRO A 214 16.57 21.36 -1.25
CA PRO A 214 15.52 22.34 -1.35
C PRO A 214 15.98 23.59 -0.59
N THR A 215 16.17 24.68 -1.31
CA THR A 215 16.34 26.00 -0.70
C THR A 215 15.07 26.26 0.10
N ARG A 216 15.18 26.15 1.43
CA ARG A 216 14.09 26.53 2.35
C ARG A 216 13.91 28.03 2.36
#